data_AF-A0A136IWL1-F1
#
_entry.id   AF-A0A136IWL1-F1
#
_cell.length_a   1.000
_cell.length_b   1.000
_cell.length_c   1.000
_cell.angle_alpha   90.00
_cell.angle_beta   90.00
_cell.angle_gamma   90.00
#
_symmetry.space_group_name_H-M   'P 1'
#
loop_
_entity.id
_entity.type
_entity.pdbx_description
1 polymer ?
#
loop_
_entity_poly.entity_id
_entity_poly.type
_entity_poly.pdbx_seq_one_letter_code
_entity_poly.pdbx_strand_id
1 'polypeptide(L)'
;MRHASRQAQLASRSISRQRLSSPLSSTTRWNHLQARYDHDAATGGTTPPLPLACPKLPFRFDTGFSLYAKRQPRPFPPPFLSPPSTSFTDPLSTHNRSRDRRQAFVDGELIRGWTNGDDAVYASDNFICANDGVGAWSARPRGHAGLWSRLILHFWVSAMQEDILRPRPPDQLYRPDPVQYLQTAYERTLQATSEPSECQGTTTAAGAQLFYRGDPADPTSETQPLVFVTNLGDSQVMVVRPASREMIYKSTEQWHWFDCPRQLGTNSPDTPLQNAVVDAVEAQEGDIVLAMSDGVIDNLWSHEIVENVCQSVERWQTGNVGPRFDDGETGGMAFVAEELVNAAKQIALDPFAESPFMEHAIEEGLASEGGKLDDISVVAGLCRRNAK
;
A
#
# COMPACT_ATOMS: atom_id res chain seq x y z
N MET A 1 -68.69 17.55 17.64
CA MET A 1 -69.69 16.50 17.93
C MET A 1 -69.97 15.71 16.66
N ARG A 2 -69.92 14.38 16.77
CA ARG A 2 -70.48 13.33 15.88
C ARG A 2 -69.73 12.94 14.59
N HIS A 3 -69.05 11.80 14.74
CA HIS A 3 -68.91 10.61 13.86
C HIS A 3 -69.76 10.52 12.58
N ALA A 4 -69.14 9.98 11.52
CA ALA A 4 -69.42 8.66 10.89
C ALA A 4 -69.13 8.70 9.36
N SER A 5 -68.12 7.98 8.87
CA SER A 5 -68.22 6.63 8.27
C SER A 5 -68.73 6.61 6.82
N ARG A 6 -67.89 6.15 5.88
CA ARG A 6 -68.34 5.32 4.75
C ARG A 6 -67.20 4.45 4.18
N GLN A 7 -67.50 3.16 4.14
CA GLN A 7 -66.74 2.05 3.57
C GLN A 7 -66.72 2.11 2.03
N ALA A 8 -65.71 1.47 1.43
CA ALA A 8 -65.86 0.81 0.13
C ALA A 8 -65.09 -0.51 0.13
N GLN A 9 -65.80 -1.60 -0.17
CA GLN A 9 -65.32 -2.97 -0.28
C GLN A 9 -64.72 -3.25 -1.68
N LEU A 10 -63.57 -3.94 -1.63
CA LEU A 10 -63.10 -5.08 -2.43
C LEU A 10 -63.78 -5.40 -3.79
N ALA A 11 -62.94 -5.48 -4.83
CA ALA A 11 -63.08 -6.47 -5.90
C ALA A 11 -61.72 -7.16 -6.13
N SER A 12 -61.73 -8.49 -6.02
CA SER A 12 -60.60 -9.39 -6.21
C SER A 12 -60.41 -9.72 -7.70
N ARG A 13 -59.15 -9.90 -8.13
CA ARG A 13 -58.77 -10.82 -9.21
C ARG A 13 -57.30 -11.21 -9.09
N SER A 14 -57.10 -12.52 -9.19
CA SER A 14 -55.90 -13.31 -9.02
C SER A 14 -54.82 -13.04 -10.08
N ILE A 15 -53.56 -12.96 -9.68
CA ILE A 15 -52.41 -13.22 -10.56
C ILE A 15 -51.46 -14.18 -9.85
N SER A 16 -51.08 -15.21 -10.59
CA SER A 16 -50.28 -16.37 -10.24
C SER A 16 -48.85 -16.01 -9.84
N ARG A 17 -48.33 -16.69 -8.81
CA ARG A 17 -46.91 -16.68 -8.42
C ARG A 17 -46.09 -17.47 -9.45
N GLN A 18 -45.25 -16.79 -10.23
CA GLN A 18 -44.06 -17.40 -10.82
C GLN A 18 -42.87 -17.15 -9.90
N ARG A 19 -42.20 -18.24 -9.50
CA ARG A 19 -40.94 -18.21 -8.75
C ARG A 19 -39.83 -17.74 -9.70
N LEU A 20 -39.24 -16.59 -9.43
CA LEU A 20 -37.94 -16.22 -9.97
C LEU A 20 -36.87 -16.85 -9.06
N SER A 21 -36.12 -17.78 -9.64
CA SER A 21 -34.93 -18.39 -9.05
C SER A 21 -33.83 -17.33 -8.90
N SER A 22 -33.42 -17.07 -7.66
CA SER A 22 -32.21 -16.31 -7.33
C SER A 22 -30.95 -17.13 -7.66
N PRO A 23 -29.92 -16.58 -8.31
CA PRO A 23 -28.65 -17.27 -8.45
C PRO A 23 -27.87 -17.21 -7.13
N LEU A 24 -27.82 -18.34 -6.42
CA LEU A 24 -26.85 -18.62 -5.37
C LEU A 24 -25.49 -18.90 -6.02
N SER A 25 -24.55 -17.95 -6.02
CA SER A 25 -23.12 -18.27 -6.20
C SER A 25 -22.11 -17.24 -5.68
N SER A 26 -22.51 -16.11 -5.08
CA SER A 26 -21.54 -15.12 -4.60
C SER A 26 -20.89 -15.50 -3.26
N THR A 27 -21.60 -16.21 -2.37
CA THR A 27 -21.16 -16.42 -0.98
C THR A 27 -19.94 -17.33 -0.82
N THR A 28 -19.75 -18.30 -1.73
CA THR A 28 -18.66 -19.28 -1.63
C THR A 28 -17.30 -18.67 -2.01
N ARG A 29 -17.29 -17.67 -2.92
CA ARG A 29 -16.06 -16.99 -3.35
C ARG A 29 -15.48 -16.09 -2.25
N TRP A 30 -16.35 -15.46 -1.45
CA TRP A 30 -15.96 -14.61 -0.32
C TRP A 30 -15.35 -15.40 0.85
N ASN A 31 -15.91 -16.57 1.16
CA ASN A 31 -15.37 -17.44 2.22
C ASN A 31 -13.97 -17.97 1.90
N HIS A 32 -13.64 -18.17 0.61
CA HIS A 32 -12.30 -18.58 0.19
C HIS A 32 -11.27 -17.43 0.21
N LEU A 33 -11.69 -16.18 -0.07
CA LEU A 33 -10.84 -15.00 0.05
C LEU A 33 -10.55 -14.66 1.53
N GLN A 34 -11.55 -14.84 2.40
CA GLN A 34 -11.45 -14.66 3.84
C GLN A 34 -10.41 -15.59 4.49
N ALA A 35 -10.43 -16.88 4.12
CA ALA A 35 -9.52 -17.87 4.70
C ALA A 35 -8.05 -17.69 4.28
N ARG A 36 -7.79 -17.12 3.08
CA ARG A 36 -6.44 -16.75 2.66
C ARG A 36 -5.93 -15.55 3.47
N TYR A 37 -6.77 -14.53 3.65
CA TYR A 37 -6.47 -13.33 4.43
C TYR A 37 -6.11 -13.64 5.90
N ASP A 38 -6.80 -14.62 6.51
CA ASP A 38 -6.55 -15.03 7.90
C ASP A 38 -5.25 -15.83 8.08
N HIS A 39 -4.73 -16.49 7.02
CA HIS A 39 -3.45 -17.19 7.04
C HIS A 39 -2.26 -16.23 6.80
N ASP A 40 -2.40 -15.33 5.82
CA ASP A 40 -1.37 -14.35 5.44
C ASP A 40 -1.04 -13.36 6.58
N ALA A 41 -2.03 -12.97 7.40
CA ALA A 41 -1.82 -12.05 8.52
C ALA A 41 -0.95 -12.62 9.67
N ALA A 42 -0.77 -13.94 9.76
CA ALA A 42 0.02 -14.58 10.82
C ALA A 42 1.49 -14.82 10.42
N THR A 43 1.79 -14.80 9.11
CA THR A 43 3.09 -15.18 8.53
C THR A 43 3.80 -14.02 7.80
N GLY A 44 3.28 -12.79 7.84
CA GLY A 44 3.83 -11.67 7.05
C GLY A 44 3.45 -11.74 5.58
N GLY A 45 2.25 -12.27 5.30
CA GLY A 45 1.77 -12.64 3.99
C GLY A 45 1.26 -11.49 3.13
N THR A 46 1.53 -11.66 1.84
CA THR A 46 1.11 -10.86 0.69
C THR A 46 -0.36 -10.42 0.72
N THR A 47 -0.63 -9.23 0.17
CA THR A 47 -2.00 -8.79 -0.16
C THR A 47 -2.63 -9.80 -1.14
N PRO A 48 -3.93 -10.13 -1.04
CA PRO A 48 -4.54 -11.19 -1.84
C PRO A 48 -4.22 -11.05 -3.34
N PRO A 49 -3.83 -12.15 -4.01
CA PRO A 49 -3.42 -12.12 -5.41
C PRO A 49 -4.57 -11.69 -6.32
N LEU A 50 -4.19 -11.04 -7.43
CA LEU A 50 -5.07 -10.49 -8.46
C LEU A 50 -6.09 -11.54 -8.97
N PRO A 51 -7.29 -11.13 -9.41
CA PRO A 51 -8.11 -11.97 -10.27
C PRO A 51 -7.29 -12.38 -11.51
N LEU A 52 -7.44 -13.64 -11.95
CA LEU A 52 -6.77 -14.33 -13.06
C LEU A 52 -6.76 -13.64 -14.45
N ALA A 53 -7.24 -12.40 -14.56
CA ALA A 53 -7.41 -11.68 -15.82
C ALA A 53 -6.23 -10.75 -16.18
N CYS A 54 -5.24 -10.56 -15.29
CA CYS A 54 -4.08 -9.72 -15.57
C CYS A 54 -3.12 -10.43 -16.56
N PRO A 55 -2.58 -9.74 -17.58
CA PRO A 55 -1.54 -10.33 -18.44
C PRO A 55 -0.35 -10.78 -17.59
N LYS A 56 0.06 -12.05 -17.74
CA LYS A 56 1.25 -12.56 -17.04
C LYS A 56 2.48 -11.86 -17.61
N LEU A 57 3.01 -10.88 -16.89
CA LEU A 57 4.21 -10.15 -17.29
C LEU A 57 5.42 -11.10 -17.28
N PRO A 58 6.48 -10.83 -18.08
CA PRO A 58 7.70 -11.65 -18.08
C PRO A 58 8.42 -11.68 -16.73
N PHE A 59 8.17 -10.68 -15.89
CA PHE A 59 8.77 -10.52 -14.56
C PHE A 59 7.69 -10.34 -13.49
N ARG A 60 8.06 -10.64 -12.25
CA ARG A 60 7.28 -10.37 -11.04
C ARG A 60 8.20 -9.92 -9.90
N PHE A 61 7.61 -9.32 -8.87
CA PHE A 61 8.21 -9.20 -7.56
C PHE A 61 7.83 -10.39 -6.68
N ASP A 62 8.82 -11.03 -6.06
CA ASP A 62 8.55 -11.76 -4.82
C ASP A 62 8.61 -10.73 -3.69
N THR A 63 7.54 -10.56 -2.92
CA THR A 63 7.40 -9.42 -2.01
C THR A 63 7.31 -9.81 -0.55
N GLY A 64 7.69 -8.87 0.31
CA GLY A 64 7.48 -8.92 1.76
C GLY A 64 7.56 -7.52 2.35
N PHE A 65 7.00 -7.33 3.53
CA PHE A 65 7.01 -6.02 4.19
C PHE A 65 7.13 -6.18 5.70
N SER A 66 7.61 -5.14 6.37
CA SER A 66 7.65 -5.04 7.83
C SER A 66 7.28 -3.63 8.26
N LEU A 67 6.71 -3.53 9.46
CA LEU A 67 6.02 -2.35 9.95
C LEU A 67 6.33 -2.14 11.43
N TYR A 68 6.61 -0.90 11.79
CA TYR A 68 6.64 -0.43 13.18
C TYR A 68 5.86 0.87 13.27
N ALA A 69 4.86 0.93 14.15
CA ALA A 69 4.09 2.13 14.38
C ALA A 69 4.58 2.83 15.65
N LYS A 70 4.88 4.13 15.59
CA LYS A 70 5.19 4.93 16.79
C LYS A 70 4.00 5.03 17.73
N ARG A 71 2.78 4.89 17.21
CA ARG A 71 1.53 4.93 17.98
C ARG A 71 0.45 4.06 17.35
N GLN A 72 -0.60 3.76 18.11
CA GLN A 72 -1.74 3.03 17.57
C GLN A 72 -2.46 3.84 16.48
N PRO A 73 -2.79 3.24 15.32
CA PRO A 73 -3.56 3.88 14.26
C PRO A 73 -4.89 4.43 14.77
N ARG A 74 -5.26 5.62 14.30
CA ARG A 74 -6.62 6.14 14.51
C ARG A 74 -7.61 5.25 13.76
N PRO A 75 -8.67 4.73 14.41
CA PRO A 75 -9.67 3.95 13.70
C PRO A 75 -10.29 4.75 12.57
N PHE A 76 -10.52 4.11 11.42
CA PHE A 76 -11.24 4.75 10.33
C PHE A 76 -12.65 5.14 10.79
N PRO A 77 -13.18 6.29 10.36
CA PRO A 77 -14.54 6.69 10.67
C PRO A 77 -15.55 5.94 9.77
N PRO A 78 -16.84 5.86 10.13
CA PRO A 78 -17.88 5.53 9.16
C PRO A 78 -17.82 6.47 7.94
N PRO A 79 -18.14 6.01 6.72
CA PRO A 79 -18.65 4.67 6.37
C PRO A 79 -17.56 3.60 6.19
N PHE A 80 -16.29 3.92 6.40
CA PHE A 80 -15.18 3.04 6.05
C PHE A 80 -15.02 1.82 6.96
N LEU A 81 -15.60 1.82 8.16
CA LEU A 81 -15.60 0.64 9.03
C LEU A 81 -16.70 -0.34 8.62
N SER A 82 -16.40 -1.64 8.64
CA SER A 82 -17.45 -2.67 8.73
C SER A 82 -18.36 -2.43 9.94
N PRO A 83 -19.70 -2.55 9.79
CA PRO A 83 -20.58 -2.68 10.94
C PRO A 83 -20.11 -3.85 11.82
N PRO A 84 -20.25 -3.80 13.16
CA PRO A 84 -20.15 -5.01 13.96
C PRO A 84 -21.18 -6.01 13.43
N SER A 85 -20.77 -7.28 13.24
CA SER A 85 -21.67 -8.34 12.76
C SER A 85 -22.95 -8.35 13.60
N THR A 86 -24.11 -8.20 12.97
CA THR A 86 -25.43 -8.09 13.62
C THR A 86 -25.93 -9.37 14.30
N SER A 87 -25.06 -10.36 14.54
CA SER A 87 -25.40 -11.58 15.29
C SER A 87 -25.15 -11.35 16.78
N PHE A 88 -26.22 -11.01 17.50
CA PHE A 88 -26.25 -10.94 18.97
C PHE A 88 -26.13 -12.31 19.67
N THR A 89 -25.73 -13.36 18.96
CA THR A 89 -25.59 -14.73 19.50
C THR A 89 -24.22 -15.34 19.21
N ASP A 90 -23.17 -14.54 19.03
CA ASP A 90 -21.80 -15.07 19.14
C ASP A 90 -21.26 -14.74 20.54
N PRO A 91 -21.46 -15.62 21.54
CA PRO A 91 -20.94 -15.43 22.87
C PRO A 91 -19.45 -15.77 22.81
N LEU A 92 -18.62 -14.81 22.39
CA LEU A 92 -17.19 -14.64 22.72
C LEU A 92 -16.63 -13.48 21.90
N SER A 93 -16.54 -12.34 22.56
CA SER A 93 -15.70 -11.19 22.26
C SER A 93 -14.68 -11.35 21.10
N THR A 94 -14.92 -10.67 19.99
CA THR A 94 -13.88 -10.33 19.00
C THR A 94 -12.91 -9.24 19.51
N HIS A 95 -12.93 -8.92 20.81
CA HIS A 95 -11.98 -8.02 21.48
C HIS A 95 -10.51 -8.47 21.35
N ASN A 96 -10.26 -9.74 20.99
CA ASN A 96 -8.91 -10.30 20.78
C ASN A 96 -8.43 -10.28 19.32
N ARG A 97 -9.19 -9.71 18.38
CA ARG A 97 -8.72 -9.52 16.99
C ARG A 97 -8.17 -8.10 16.84
N SER A 98 -6.97 -7.93 16.30
CA SER A 98 -6.40 -6.61 16.01
C SER A 98 -7.41 -5.77 15.23
N ARG A 99 -7.51 -4.47 15.52
CA ARG A 99 -8.52 -3.59 14.89
C ARG A 99 -8.34 -3.47 13.36
N ASP A 100 -7.16 -3.76 12.82
CA ASP A 100 -6.93 -3.94 11.37
C ASP A 100 -7.66 -5.14 10.77
N ARG A 101 -8.09 -6.12 11.58
CA ARG A 101 -8.99 -7.20 11.15
C ARG A 101 -10.44 -6.75 10.97
N ARG A 102 -10.79 -5.49 11.29
CA ARG A 102 -12.04 -4.91 10.86
C ARG A 102 -11.87 -4.49 9.41
N GLN A 103 -12.40 -5.30 8.52
CA GLN A 103 -12.43 -5.02 7.10
C GLN A 103 -12.97 -3.62 6.87
N ALA A 104 -12.16 -2.78 6.23
CA ALA A 104 -12.57 -1.45 5.87
C ALA A 104 -13.07 -1.45 4.44
N PHE A 105 -14.18 -0.77 4.16
CA PHE A 105 -14.80 -0.79 2.84
C PHE A 105 -14.95 0.62 2.28
N VAL A 106 -14.78 0.76 0.97
CA VAL A 106 -15.13 1.95 0.20
C VAL A 106 -15.83 1.48 -1.07
N ASP A 107 -16.98 2.08 -1.39
CA ASP A 107 -17.82 1.70 -2.54
C ASP A 107 -18.16 0.19 -2.63
N GLY A 108 -18.22 -0.49 -1.48
CA GLY A 108 -18.49 -1.93 -1.39
C GLY A 108 -17.27 -2.83 -1.63
N GLU A 109 -16.09 -2.26 -1.87
CA GLU A 109 -14.82 -2.97 -2.00
C GLU A 109 -13.99 -2.88 -0.73
N LEU A 110 -13.23 -3.95 -0.42
CA LEU A 110 -12.26 -3.94 0.67
C LEU A 110 -11.12 -2.97 0.36
N ILE A 111 -10.85 -2.04 1.26
CA ILE A 111 -9.70 -1.12 1.17
C ILE A 111 -8.41 -1.95 1.22
N ARG A 112 -7.57 -1.82 0.19
CA ARG A 112 -6.43 -2.71 -0.09
C ARG A 112 -5.15 -2.26 0.61
N GLY A 113 -4.29 -3.21 1.00
CA GLY A 113 -2.95 -3.04 1.59
C GLY A 113 -2.91 -3.27 3.11
N TRP A 114 -2.00 -2.60 3.84
CA TRP A 114 -1.94 -2.58 5.31
C TRP A 114 -1.77 -1.16 5.88
N THR A 115 -2.22 -0.93 7.11
CA THR A 115 -2.07 0.34 7.84
C THR A 115 -0.94 0.20 8.86
N ASN A 116 -0.11 1.22 9.05
CA ASN A 116 0.95 1.23 10.07
C ASN A 116 1.04 2.62 10.73
N GLY A 117 0.39 2.79 11.88
CA GLY A 117 0.19 4.12 12.45
C GLY A 117 -0.62 5.01 11.50
N ASP A 118 0.02 6.05 10.97
CA ASP A 118 -0.54 6.91 9.91
C ASP A 118 -0.03 6.53 8.49
N ASP A 119 0.91 5.58 8.36
CA ASP A 119 1.36 5.02 7.09
C ASP A 119 0.37 3.99 6.50
N ALA A 120 0.54 3.74 5.20
CA ALA A 120 -0.06 2.63 4.50
C ALA A 120 0.92 1.96 3.53
N VAL A 121 0.91 0.63 3.46
CA VAL A 121 1.74 -0.15 2.53
C VAL A 121 0.92 -1.09 1.65
N TYR A 122 1.47 -1.43 0.48
CA TYR A 122 0.92 -2.44 -0.43
C TYR A 122 2.05 -3.21 -1.09
N ALA A 123 1.83 -4.51 -1.24
CA ALA A 123 2.75 -5.41 -1.90
C ALA A 123 1.98 -6.37 -2.82
N SER A 124 2.46 -6.53 -4.04
CA SER A 124 1.97 -7.46 -5.05
C SER A 124 3.08 -7.79 -6.05
N ASP A 125 2.84 -8.78 -6.90
CA ASP A 125 3.75 -9.26 -7.94
C ASP A 125 4.20 -8.20 -8.96
N ASN A 126 3.52 -7.05 -9.06
CA ASN A 126 3.85 -6.02 -10.05
C ASN A 126 3.79 -4.59 -9.52
N PHE A 127 3.47 -4.38 -8.25
CA PHE A 127 3.42 -3.07 -7.63
C PHE A 127 3.67 -3.15 -6.13
N ILE A 128 4.58 -2.31 -5.64
CA ILE A 128 4.82 -2.07 -4.22
C ILE A 128 4.67 -0.58 -3.91
N CYS A 129 4.27 -0.24 -2.69
CA CYS A 129 3.95 1.13 -2.30
C CYS A 129 4.11 1.35 -0.80
N ALA A 130 4.62 2.52 -0.41
CA ALA A 130 4.62 3.03 0.96
C ALA A 130 4.18 4.51 0.93
N ASN A 131 3.04 4.79 1.55
CA ASN A 131 2.47 6.13 1.67
C ASN A 131 2.53 6.53 3.14
N ASP A 132 3.11 7.68 3.44
CA ASP A 132 3.16 8.24 4.80
C ASP A 132 2.07 9.31 4.96
N GLY A 133 1.15 9.05 5.90
CA GLY A 133 0.12 10.00 6.29
C GLY A 133 0.66 11.01 7.30
N VAL A 134 0.60 12.30 6.97
CA VAL A 134 1.13 13.37 7.83
C VAL A 134 0.46 13.37 9.21
N GLY A 135 1.19 12.92 10.22
CA GLY A 135 0.67 12.60 11.56
C GLY A 135 0.07 13.79 12.33
N ALA A 136 0.36 15.04 11.93
CA ALA A 136 -0.22 16.25 12.52
C ALA A 136 -1.76 16.29 12.40
N TRP A 137 -2.33 15.64 11.38
CA TRP A 137 -3.79 15.56 11.22
C TRP A 137 -4.47 14.84 12.38
N SER A 138 -3.82 13.87 13.01
CA SER A 138 -4.40 13.10 14.12
C SER A 138 -4.70 13.96 15.36
N ALA A 139 -4.14 15.17 15.46
CA ALA A 139 -4.50 16.15 16.49
C ALA A 139 -5.84 16.88 16.21
N ARG A 140 -6.38 16.78 14.98
CA ARG A 140 -7.62 17.44 14.58
C ARG A 140 -8.81 16.48 14.69
N PRO A 141 -10.00 16.94 15.14
CA PRO A 141 -11.17 16.08 15.27
C PRO A 141 -11.55 15.34 13.99
N ARG A 142 -11.29 15.93 12.82
CA ARG A 142 -11.60 15.37 11.50
C ARG A 142 -10.40 14.81 10.77
N GLY A 143 -9.20 14.85 11.38
CA GLY A 143 -7.98 14.45 10.71
C GLY A 143 -7.71 12.94 10.82
N HIS A 144 -7.61 12.27 9.68
CA HIS A 144 -7.42 10.83 9.55
C HIS A 144 -6.29 10.56 8.55
N ALA A 145 -5.04 10.84 8.95
CA ALA A 145 -3.86 10.63 8.12
C ALA A 145 -3.72 9.17 7.65
N GLY A 146 -3.81 8.21 8.58
CA GLY A 146 -3.86 6.78 8.25
C GLY A 146 -5.00 6.34 7.33
N LEU A 147 -6.12 7.08 7.23
CA LEU A 147 -7.16 6.79 6.23
C LEU A 147 -6.75 7.32 4.86
N TRP A 148 -6.18 8.52 4.81
CA TRP A 148 -5.77 9.18 3.58
C TRP A 148 -4.65 8.41 2.88
N SER A 149 -3.61 8.01 3.60
CA SER A 149 -2.53 7.15 3.06
C SER A 149 -3.09 5.85 2.49
N ARG A 150 -4.03 5.23 3.22
CA ARG A 150 -4.72 3.99 2.83
C ARG A 150 -5.60 4.11 1.58
N LEU A 151 -6.38 5.19 1.47
CA LEU A 151 -7.30 5.42 0.36
C LEU A 151 -6.56 5.78 -0.93
N ILE A 152 -5.55 6.65 -0.85
CA ILE A 152 -4.67 6.94 -2.01
C ILE A 152 -4.07 5.64 -2.52
N LEU A 153 -3.50 4.83 -1.63
CA LEU A 153 -2.93 3.53 -1.98
C LEU A 153 -3.97 2.61 -2.62
N HIS A 154 -5.15 2.46 -2.00
CA HIS A 154 -6.21 1.58 -2.51
C HIS A 154 -6.63 1.99 -3.92
N PHE A 155 -6.94 3.27 -4.13
CA PHE A 155 -7.41 3.74 -5.44
C PHE A 155 -6.29 3.81 -6.47
N TRP A 156 -5.03 3.95 -6.07
CA TRP A 156 -3.88 3.87 -6.99
C TRP A 156 -3.73 2.47 -7.57
N VAL A 157 -3.79 1.47 -6.71
CA VAL A 157 -3.80 0.06 -7.14
C VAL A 157 -5.02 -0.22 -8.01
N SER A 158 -6.21 0.29 -7.66
CA SER A 158 -7.43 0.09 -8.45
C SER A 158 -7.33 0.74 -9.83
N ALA A 159 -6.88 2.01 -9.93
CA ALA A 159 -6.72 2.72 -11.20
C ALA A 159 -5.69 2.05 -12.12
N MET A 160 -4.55 1.60 -11.55
CA MET A 160 -3.55 0.84 -12.28
C MET A 160 -4.14 -0.46 -12.85
N GLN A 161 -4.88 -1.22 -12.04
CA GLN A 161 -5.47 -2.49 -12.47
C GLN A 161 -6.57 -2.30 -13.52
N GLU A 162 -7.43 -1.29 -13.35
CA GLU A 162 -8.44 -0.93 -14.34
C GLU A 162 -7.80 -0.62 -15.70
N ASP A 163 -6.67 0.09 -15.71
CA ASP A 163 -5.96 0.37 -16.94
C ASP A 163 -5.26 -0.88 -17.50
N ILE A 164 -4.66 -1.73 -16.69
CA ILE A 164 -4.07 -3.00 -17.16
C ILE A 164 -5.13 -3.88 -17.85
N LEU A 165 -6.32 -3.98 -17.25
CA LEU A 165 -7.42 -4.81 -17.75
C LEU A 165 -8.24 -4.14 -18.88
N ARG A 166 -8.00 -2.86 -19.17
CA ARG A 166 -8.73 -2.10 -20.19
C ARG A 166 -8.55 -2.77 -21.56
N PRO A 167 -9.64 -3.14 -22.25
CA PRO A 167 -9.58 -3.63 -23.62
C PRO A 167 -8.93 -2.59 -24.53
N ARG A 168 -7.94 -3.01 -25.32
CA ARG A 168 -7.22 -2.17 -26.26
C ARG A 168 -7.30 -2.75 -27.68
N PRO A 169 -7.30 -1.90 -28.72
CA PRO A 169 -7.07 -2.33 -30.09
C PRO A 169 -5.79 -3.18 -30.22
N PRO A 170 -5.71 -4.15 -31.15
CA PRO A 170 -4.55 -5.03 -31.30
C PRO A 170 -3.21 -4.30 -31.55
N ASP A 171 -3.27 -3.11 -32.13
CA ASP A 171 -2.14 -2.22 -32.43
C ASP A 171 -1.71 -1.36 -31.23
N GLN A 172 -2.50 -1.31 -30.16
CA GLN A 172 -2.22 -0.51 -28.97
C GLN A 172 -1.75 -1.39 -27.81
N LEU A 173 -0.43 -1.46 -27.63
CA LEU A 173 0.17 -2.14 -26.48
C LEU A 173 -0.08 -1.38 -25.18
N TYR A 174 -0.24 -2.12 -24.08
CA TYR A 174 -0.26 -1.55 -22.74
C TYR A 174 1.08 -0.85 -22.43
N ARG A 175 0.97 0.36 -21.87
CA ARG A 175 2.07 1.13 -21.31
C ARG A 175 1.60 1.70 -19.97
N PRO A 176 2.35 1.48 -18.88
CA PRO A 176 2.05 2.13 -17.62
C PRO A 176 1.99 3.66 -17.74
N ASP A 177 1.00 4.26 -17.08
CA ASP A 177 0.89 5.70 -16.86
C ASP A 177 0.75 5.98 -15.36
N PRO A 178 1.85 5.90 -14.59
CA PRO A 178 1.79 5.95 -13.14
C PRO A 178 1.24 7.27 -12.60
N VAL A 179 1.52 8.39 -13.28
CA VAL A 179 1.00 9.73 -12.92
C VAL A 179 -0.51 9.75 -13.05
N GLN A 180 -1.06 9.24 -14.17
CA GLN A 180 -2.51 9.21 -14.36
C GLN A 180 -3.21 8.27 -13.36
N TYR A 181 -2.57 7.16 -12.98
CA TYR A 181 -3.11 6.27 -11.96
C TYR A 181 -3.17 6.95 -10.59
N LEU A 182 -2.09 7.64 -10.20
CA LEU A 182 -2.04 8.39 -8.93
C LEU A 182 -2.99 9.59 -8.94
N GLN A 183 -3.14 10.28 -10.07
CA GLN A 183 -4.13 11.36 -10.25
C GLN A 183 -5.55 10.85 -10.03
N THR A 184 -5.90 9.73 -10.67
CA THR A 184 -7.22 9.10 -10.50
C THR A 184 -7.44 8.70 -9.04
N ALA A 185 -6.40 8.20 -8.37
CA ALA A 185 -6.45 7.83 -6.97
C ALA A 185 -6.71 9.02 -6.04
N TYR A 186 -6.03 10.13 -6.30
CA TYR A 186 -6.21 11.39 -5.59
C TYR A 186 -7.64 11.92 -5.70
N GLU A 187 -8.21 11.94 -6.92
CA GLU A 187 -9.59 12.39 -7.16
C GLU A 187 -10.62 11.51 -6.46
N ARG A 188 -10.47 10.18 -6.54
CA ARG A 188 -11.34 9.23 -5.84
C ARG A 188 -11.22 9.34 -4.33
N THR A 189 -10.01 9.61 -3.81
CA THR A 189 -9.80 9.83 -2.38
C THR A 189 -10.49 11.11 -1.90
N LEU A 190 -10.37 12.20 -2.65
CA LEU A 190 -11.12 13.44 -2.37
C LEU A 190 -12.63 13.20 -2.34
N GLN A 191 -13.15 12.46 -3.32
CA GLN A 191 -14.58 12.13 -3.37
C GLN A 191 -15.00 11.29 -2.16
N ALA A 192 -14.29 10.20 -1.87
CA ALA A 192 -14.60 9.30 -0.77
C ALA A 192 -14.55 10.00 0.60
N THR A 193 -13.67 11.00 0.75
CA THR A 193 -13.46 11.71 2.01
C THR A 193 -14.28 12.99 2.15
N SER A 194 -15.10 13.37 1.17
CA SER A 194 -15.91 14.60 1.22
C SER A 194 -17.32 14.40 1.78
N GLU A 195 -17.98 13.25 1.51
CA GLU A 195 -19.33 12.94 2.01
C GLU A 195 -19.46 11.43 2.31
N PRO A 196 -20.26 10.99 3.31
CA PRO A 196 -21.08 11.74 4.27
C PRO A 196 -20.33 12.21 5.53
N SER A 197 -19.06 11.84 5.66
CA SER A 197 -18.18 12.25 6.77
C SER A 197 -16.95 12.94 6.17
N GLU A 198 -16.90 14.28 6.20
CA GLU A 198 -15.73 14.96 5.65
C GLU A 198 -14.52 14.69 6.56
N CYS A 199 -13.60 13.88 6.05
CA CYS A 199 -12.41 13.36 6.70
C CYS A 199 -11.19 14.05 6.09
N GLN A 200 -10.49 14.82 6.90
CA GLN A 200 -9.34 15.59 6.46
C GLN A 200 -8.06 14.79 6.64
N GLY A 201 -7.03 15.12 5.87
CA GLY A 201 -5.77 14.41 5.91
C GLY A 201 -4.95 14.71 4.67
N THR A 202 -3.70 14.29 4.74
CA THR A 202 -2.76 14.36 3.64
C THR A 202 -1.77 13.21 3.75
N THR A 203 -1.14 12.84 2.65
CA THR A 203 -0.17 11.76 2.60
C THR A 203 0.88 12.01 1.53
N THR A 204 2.10 11.54 1.73
CA THR A 204 3.08 11.32 0.67
C THR A 204 2.65 10.11 -0.18
N ALA A 205 3.33 9.88 -1.30
CA ALA A 205 3.12 8.71 -2.14
C ALA A 205 4.42 8.25 -2.80
N ALA A 206 4.89 7.05 -2.42
CA ALA A 206 6.05 6.40 -3.03
C ALA A 206 5.67 4.99 -3.51
N GLY A 207 5.77 4.75 -4.81
CA GLY A 207 5.39 3.47 -5.43
C GLY A 207 6.32 3.03 -6.55
N ALA A 208 6.41 1.72 -6.76
CA ALA A 208 7.22 1.12 -7.81
C ALA A 208 6.41 0.08 -8.57
N GLN A 209 6.17 0.32 -9.86
CA GLN A 209 5.48 -0.59 -10.76
C GLN A 209 6.46 -1.37 -11.63
N LEU A 210 6.41 -2.70 -11.55
CA LEU A 210 7.21 -3.57 -12.41
C LEU A 210 6.58 -3.70 -13.79
N PHE A 211 7.42 -3.50 -14.79
CA PHE A 211 7.12 -3.68 -16.20
C PHE A 211 8.33 -4.31 -16.90
N TYR A 212 8.38 -4.20 -18.22
CA TYR A 212 9.48 -4.73 -19.01
C TYR A 212 9.72 -3.89 -20.25
N ARG A 213 10.97 -3.91 -20.72
CA ARG A 213 11.36 -3.47 -22.06
C ARG A 213 11.55 -4.71 -22.94
N GLY A 214 11.16 -4.60 -24.19
CA GLY A 214 11.26 -5.66 -25.20
C GLY A 214 10.03 -5.64 -26.11
N ASP A 215 10.17 -6.22 -27.30
CA ASP A 215 9.03 -6.37 -28.21
C ASP A 215 8.32 -7.70 -27.94
N PRO A 216 7.08 -7.69 -27.40
CA PRO A 216 6.32 -8.92 -27.20
C PRO A 216 5.95 -9.63 -28.52
N ALA A 217 6.03 -8.95 -29.67
CA ALA A 217 5.78 -9.51 -30.99
C ALA A 217 7.03 -10.17 -31.63
N ASP A 218 8.23 -9.88 -31.11
CA ASP A 218 9.47 -10.48 -31.58
C ASP A 218 9.98 -11.51 -30.55
N PRO A 219 9.87 -12.82 -30.83
CA PRO A 219 10.34 -13.87 -29.92
C PRO A 219 11.88 -13.89 -29.75
N THR A 220 12.62 -13.11 -30.55
CA THR A 220 14.08 -12.93 -30.41
C THR A 220 14.44 -11.70 -29.59
N SER A 221 13.49 -10.80 -29.30
CA SER A 221 13.71 -9.64 -28.43
C SER A 221 13.94 -10.11 -27.00
N GLU A 222 15.12 -9.80 -26.47
CA GLU A 222 15.39 -10.01 -25.05
C GLU A 222 14.54 -9.07 -24.20
N THR A 223 13.71 -9.63 -23.32
CA THR A 223 12.94 -8.84 -22.36
C THR A 223 13.81 -8.50 -21.15
N GLN A 224 13.82 -7.24 -20.74
CA GLN A 224 14.52 -6.75 -19.56
C GLN A 224 13.54 -6.13 -18.55
N PRO A 225 13.74 -6.32 -17.23
CA PRO A 225 12.91 -5.68 -16.22
C PRO A 225 13.01 -4.14 -16.30
N LEU A 226 11.88 -3.47 -16.19
CA LEU A 226 11.80 -2.01 -16.11
C LEU A 226 10.91 -1.64 -14.94
N VAL A 227 11.38 -0.81 -14.02
CA VAL A 227 10.62 -0.37 -12.86
C VAL A 227 10.25 1.09 -13.04
N PHE A 228 8.95 1.39 -13.08
CA PHE A 228 8.47 2.76 -13.03
C PHE A 228 8.33 3.16 -11.57
N VAL A 229 9.25 4.00 -11.11
CA VAL A 229 9.21 4.62 -9.78
C VAL A 229 8.37 5.88 -9.86
N THR A 230 7.42 6.05 -8.95
CA THR A 230 6.61 7.27 -8.82
C THR A 230 6.74 7.81 -7.41
N ASN A 231 7.17 9.06 -7.27
CA ASN A 231 7.38 9.71 -5.98
C ASN A 231 6.67 11.06 -5.89
N LEU A 232 6.05 11.32 -4.74
CA LEU A 232 5.55 12.62 -4.32
C LEU A 232 5.69 12.73 -2.79
N GLY A 233 6.54 13.66 -2.35
CA GLY A 233 6.92 13.82 -0.94
C GLY A 233 8.32 13.27 -0.64
N ASP A 234 8.53 12.89 0.61
CA ASP A 234 9.80 12.48 1.21
C ASP A 234 9.92 10.98 1.53
N SER A 235 8.81 10.21 1.42
CA SER A 235 8.92 8.76 1.20
C SER A 235 9.79 8.46 -0.03
N GLN A 236 10.41 7.28 -0.06
CA GLN A 236 11.38 6.94 -1.08
C GLN A 236 11.24 5.53 -1.66
N VAL A 237 11.66 5.40 -2.91
CA VAL A 237 11.93 4.13 -3.55
C VAL A 237 13.43 4.00 -3.83
N MET A 238 14.00 2.86 -3.49
CA MET A 238 15.41 2.52 -3.74
C MET A 238 15.52 1.20 -4.48
N VAL A 239 16.47 1.09 -5.41
CA VAL A 239 16.82 -0.17 -6.08
C VAL A 239 18.24 -0.54 -5.69
N VAL A 240 18.38 -1.69 -5.04
CA VAL A 240 19.67 -2.24 -4.59
C VAL A 240 19.98 -3.48 -5.43
N ARG A 241 21.24 -3.63 -5.84
CA ARG A 241 21.75 -4.84 -6.48
C ARG A 241 22.65 -5.60 -5.50
N PRO A 242 22.14 -6.61 -4.79
CA PRO A 242 22.92 -7.34 -3.79
C PRO A 242 24.15 -8.03 -4.38
N ALA A 243 24.09 -8.47 -5.64
CA ALA A 243 25.18 -9.16 -6.31
C ALA A 243 26.47 -8.31 -6.44
N SER A 244 26.32 -6.99 -6.62
CA SER A 244 27.44 -6.04 -6.68
C SER A 244 27.54 -5.15 -5.44
N ARG A 245 26.58 -5.23 -4.51
CA ARG A 245 26.45 -4.37 -3.31
C ARG A 245 26.33 -2.89 -3.68
N GLU A 246 25.59 -2.59 -4.74
CA GLU A 246 25.43 -1.23 -5.27
C GLU A 246 24.00 -0.72 -5.11
N MET A 247 23.88 0.58 -4.84
CA MET A 247 22.65 1.33 -5.01
C MET A 247 22.51 1.71 -6.49
N ILE A 248 21.54 1.10 -7.17
CA ILE A 248 21.28 1.36 -8.60
C ILE A 248 20.48 2.63 -8.77
N TYR A 249 19.57 2.89 -7.85
CA TYR A 249 18.67 4.03 -7.90
C TYR A 249 18.15 4.40 -6.52
N LYS A 250 17.89 5.70 -6.31
CA LYS A 250 17.18 6.26 -5.16
C LYS A 250 16.35 7.45 -5.65
N SER A 251 15.05 7.48 -5.33
CA SER A 251 14.20 8.61 -5.67
C SER A 251 14.60 9.86 -4.88
N THR A 252 14.45 11.03 -5.49
CA THR A 252 14.71 12.32 -4.83
C THR A 252 13.49 12.74 -3.99
N GLU A 253 13.72 13.17 -2.75
CA GLU A 253 12.66 13.73 -1.89
C GLU A 253 12.13 15.06 -2.44
N GLN A 254 10.91 15.40 -2.04
CA GLN A 254 10.25 16.62 -2.45
C GLN A 254 9.70 17.38 -1.25
N TRP A 255 10.16 18.62 -1.12
CA TRP A 255 9.85 19.48 0.02
C TRP A 255 9.27 20.81 -0.44
N HIS A 256 8.43 21.41 0.39
CA HIS A 256 8.18 22.86 0.33
C HIS A 256 9.24 23.62 1.14
N TRP A 257 9.61 23.06 2.29
CA TRP A 257 10.74 23.41 3.15
C TRP A 257 11.07 22.20 4.03
N PHE A 258 12.16 22.25 4.78
CA PHE A 258 12.61 21.16 5.64
C PHE A 258 11.49 20.65 6.58
N ASP A 259 11.33 19.32 6.65
CA ASP A 259 10.29 18.61 7.43
C ASP A 259 8.84 19.00 7.05
N CYS A 260 8.65 19.55 5.85
CA CYS A 260 7.34 19.78 5.24
C CYS A 260 7.33 19.25 3.79
N PRO A 261 7.06 17.95 3.62
CA PRO A 261 7.10 17.34 2.31
C PRO A 261 5.96 17.86 1.42
N ARG A 262 6.13 17.68 0.12
CA ARG A 262 4.98 17.70 -0.79
C ARG A 262 4.03 16.57 -0.39
N GLN A 263 2.73 16.86 -0.38
CA GLN A 263 1.76 15.93 0.19
C GLN A 263 0.42 16.02 -0.53
N LEU A 264 -0.22 14.90 -0.81
CA LEU A 264 -1.54 14.85 -1.42
C LEU A 264 -2.62 14.97 -0.34
N GLY A 265 -3.50 15.96 -0.47
CA GLY A 265 -4.77 15.94 0.25
C GLY A 265 -5.36 17.28 0.62
N THR A 266 -5.99 17.32 1.78
CA THR A 266 -6.80 18.46 2.24
C THR A 266 -5.96 19.73 2.34
N ASN A 267 -6.36 20.77 1.60
CA ASN A 267 -5.68 22.08 1.54
C ASN A 267 -4.22 22.04 1.08
N SER A 268 -3.76 20.94 0.49
CA SER A 268 -2.46 20.90 -0.16
C SER A 268 -2.52 21.56 -1.54
N PRO A 269 -1.51 22.35 -1.94
CA PRO A 269 -1.38 22.81 -3.32
C PRO A 269 -0.90 21.72 -4.28
N ASP A 270 -0.41 20.59 -3.75
CA ASP A 270 0.21 19.55 -4.57
C ASP A 270 -0.83 18.63 -5.22
N THR A 271 -0.60 18.31 -6.48
CA THR A 271 -1.40 17.35 -7.24
C THR A 271 -0.50 16.36 -7.98
N PRO A 272 -0.93 15.11 -8.21
CA PRO A 272 -0.12 14.14 -8.93
C PRO A 272 0.33 14.63 -10.30
N LEU A 273 -0.57 15.20 -11.10
CA LEU A 273 -0.24 15.71 -12.44
C LEU A 273 0.82 16.82 -12.46
N GLN A 274 0.92 17.63 -11.40
CA GLN A 274 1.85 18.75 -11.35
C GLN A 274 3.15 18.42 -10.63
N ASN A 275 3.12 17.49 -9.67
CA ASN A 275 4.19 17.33 -8.70
C ASN A 275 4.76 15.90 -8.61
N ALA A 276 4.04 14.87 -9.07
CA ALA A 276 4.59 13.52 -9.05
C ALA A 276 5.75 13.41 -10.04
N VAL A 277 6.86 12.85 -9.58
CA VAL A 277 8.03 12.53 -10.40
C VAL A 277 8.00 11.06 -10.74
N VAL A 278 8.22 10.73 -12.01
CA VAL A 278 8.29 9.35 -12.48
C VAL A 278 9.62 9.09 -13.18
N ASP A 279 10.32 8.07 -12.70
CA ASP A 279 11.58 7.61 -13.25
C ASP A 279 11.44 6.16 -13.72
N ALA A 280 11.94 5.89 -14.94
CA ALA A 280 11.98 4.55 -15.50
C ALA A 280 13.37 3.95 -15.26
N VAL A 281 13.44 3.03 -14.29
CA VAL A 281 14.71 2.44 -13.83
C VAL A 281 14.90 1.06 -14.46
N GLU A 282 16.03 0.88 -15.12
CA GLU A 282 16.44 -0.43 -15.64
C GLU A 282 16.90 -1.33 -14.48
N ALA A 283 16.13 -2.39 -14.23
CA ALA A 283 16.43 -3.36 -13.19
C ALA A 283 16.91 -4.68 -13.79
N GLN A 284 17.55 -5.49 -12.96
CA GLN A 284 18.00 -6.83 -13.31
C GLN A 284 17.27 -7.87 -12.45
N GLU A 285 17.26 -9.11 -12.93
CA GLU A 285 16.84 -10.23 -12.09
C GLU A 285 17.77 -10.33 -10.88
N GLY A 286 17.17 -10.43 -9.68
CA GLY A 286 17.91 -10.40 -8.42
C GLY A 286 18.07 -9.01 -7.79
N ASP A 287 17.74 -7.93 -8.48
CA ASP A 287 17.67 -6.60 -7.87
C ASP A 287 16.49 -6.56 -6.86
N ILE A 288 16.70 -5.83 -5.77
CA ILE A 288 15.69 -5.59 -4.73
C ILE A 288 15.20 -4.16 -4.86
N VAL A 289 13.88 -4.01 -5.01
CA VAL A 289 13.19 -2.73 -5.01
C VAL A 289 12.58 -2.53 -3.64
N LEU A 290 12.86 -1.39 -3.02
CA LEU A 290 12.35 -0.99 -1.71
C LEU A 290 11.42 0.19 -1.88
N ALA A 291 10.25 0.18 -1.24
CA ALA A 291 9.43 1.36 -0.99
C ALA A 291 9.39 1.60 0.52
N MET A 292 9.73 2.82 0.96
CA MET A 292 10.00 3.14 2.37
C MET A 292 9.38 4.48 2.75
N SER A 293 8.88 4.60 3.98
CA SER A 293 8.52 5.89 4.59
C SER A 293 9.76 6.65 5.09
N ASP A 294 9.58 7.94 5.42
CA ASP A 294 10.62 8.80 6.00
C ASP A 294 11.19 8.21 7.30
N GLY A 295 10.39 7.46 8.08
CA GLY A 295 10.82 6.79 9.29
C GLY A 295 12.03 5.84 9.11
N VAL A 296 12.32 5.41 7.88
CA VAL A 296 13.58 4.72 7.54
C VAL A 296 14.66 5.72 7.16
N ILE A 297 14.38 6.61 6.22
CA ILE A 297 15.35 7.50 5.56
C ILE A 297 15.91 8.55 6.52
N ASP A 298 15.09 9.00 7.48
CA ASP A 298 15.49 9.92 8.53
C ASP A 298 16.43 9.29 9.56
N ASN A 299 16.46 7.96 9.62
CA ASN A 299 17.17 7.19 10.65
C ASN A 299 18.31 6.32 10.11
N LEU A 300 18.46 6.17 8.78
CA LEU A 300 19.54 5.39 8.16
C LEU A 300 20.07 6.08 6.90
N TRP A 301 21.38 6.21 6.79
CA TRP A 301 22.00 6.70 5.54
C TRP A 301 21.85 5.65 4.43
N SER A 302 21.90 6.10 3.18
CA SER A 302 21.71 5.22 2.02
C SER A 302 22.73 4.07 1.95
N HIS A 303 23.96 4.28 2.41
CA HIS A 303 24.98 3.23 2.46
C HIS A 303 24.68 2.16 3.53
N GLU A 304 24.06 2.54 4.65
CA GLU A 304 23.63 1.60 5.70
C GLU A 304 22.44 0.76 5.23
N ILE A 305 21.49 1.37 4.52
CA ILE A 305 20.36 0.66 3.91
C ILE A 305 20.88 -0.40 2.93
N VAL A 306 21.81 -0.03 2.04
CA VAL A 306 22.42 -0.97 1.07
C VAL A 306 23.14 -2.10 1.80
N GLU A 307 23.96 -1.79 2.80
CA GLU A 307 24.70 -2.80 3.55
C GLU A 307 23.76 -3.78 4.28
N ASN A 308 22.74 -3.25 4.97
CA ASN A 308 21.74 -4.05 5.68
C ASN A 308 20.98 -4.99 4.72
N VAL A 309 20.53 -4.47 3.56
CA VAL A 309 19.85 -5.28 2.54
C VAL A 309 20.76 -6.39 2.03
N CYS A 310 22.01 -6.08 1.69
CA CYS A 310 22.95 -7.07 1.17
C CYS A 310 23.23 -8.18 2.19
N GLN A 311 23.50 -7.82 3.45
CA GLN A 311 23.71 -8.78 4.54
C GLN A 311 22.46 -9.63 4.80
N SER A 312 21.27 -9.03 4.78
CA SER A 312 20.00 -9.74 5.01
C SER A 312 19.72 -10.76 3.90
N VAL A 313 20.00 -10.41 2.64
CA VAL A 313 19.90 -11.33 1.51
C VAL A 313 20.88 -12.49 1.63
N GLU A 314 22.13 -12.22 2.00
CA GLU A 314 23.15 -13.26 2.20
C GLU A 314 22.75 -14.23 3.32
N ARG A 315 22.24 -13.72 4.44
CA ARG A 315 21.74 -14.53 5.57
C ARG A 315 20.55 -15.39 5.18
N TRP A 316 19.61 -14.83 4.41
CA TRP A 316 18.49 -15.58 3.88
C TRP A 316 18.93 -16.70 2.93
N GLN A 317 19.82 -16.39 1.98
CA GLN A 317 20.33 -17.37 1.00
C GLN A 317 21.12 -18.52 1.65
N THR A 318 21.80 -18.25 2.77
CA THR A 318 22.55 -19.25 3.55
C THR A 318 21.68 -20.03 4.53
N GLY A 319 20.37 -19.74 4.60
CA GLY A 319 19.43 -20.38 5.53
C GLY A 319 19.63 -19.96 6.99
N ASN A 320 20.38 -18.88 7.25
CA ASN A 320 20.61 -18.34 8.59
C ASN A 320 19.50 -17.36 8.99
N VAL A 321 18.26 -17.81 8.86
CA VAL A 321 17.03 -17.07 9.21
C VAL A 321 16.18 -17.90 10.16
N GLY A 322 15.40 -17.22 11.00
CA GLY A 322 14.51 -17.91 11.93
C GLY A 322 13.42 -18.71 11.20
N PRO A 323 12.81 -19.72 11.84
CA PRO A 323 11.81 -20.60 11.22
C PRO A 323 10.58 -19.84 10.70
N ARG A 324 10.32 -18.62 11.19
CA ARG A 324 9.24 -17.73 10.69
C ARG A 324 9.46 -17.29 9.24
N PHE A 325 10.70 -17.27 8.77
CA PHE A 325 11.09 -16.80 7.44
C PHE A 325 11.56 -17.93 6.53
N ASP A 326 11.47 -19.17 7.00
CA ASP A 326 11.88 -20.39 6.29
C ASP A 326 10.78 -20.90 5.33
N ASP A 327 9.66 -20.18 5.22
CA ASP A 327 8.50 -20.50 4.36
C ASP A 327 8.75 -20.20 2.85
N GLY A 328 9.99 -20.38 2.38
CA GLY A 328 10.36 -20.23 0.97
C GLY A 328 10.56 -18.78 0.49
N GLU A 329 10.17 -18.49 -0.76
CA GLU A 329 10.52 -17.26 -1.48
C GLU A 329 9.90 -15.98 -0.86
N THR A 330 8.67 -16.06 -0.34
CA THR A 330 7.97 -14.95 0.34
C THR A 330 8.54 -14.61 1.71
N GLY A 331 9.13 -15.58 2.41
CA GLY A 331 9.76 -15.35 3.73
C GLY A 331 11.00 -14.48 3.63
N GLY A 332 11.74 -14.55 2.52
CA GLY A 332 12.99 -13.83 2.33
C GLY A 332 12.84 -12.31 2.32
N MET A 333 11.89 -11.77 1.55
CA MET A 333 11.70 -10.31 1.50
C MET A 333 11.04 -9.76 2.77
N ALA A 334 10.22 -10.55 3.46
CA ALA A 334 9.70 -10.18 4.77
C ALA A 334 10.84 -10.07 5.80
N PHE A 335 11.81 -10.98 5.75
CA PHE A 335 13.02 -10.92 6.57
C PHE A 335 13.87 -9.68 6.27
N VAL A 336 14.16 -9.40 4.99
CA VAL A 336 14.92 -8.20 4.58
C VAL A 336 14.22 -6.92 5.06
N ALA A 337 12.89 -6.84 4.90
CA ALA A 337 12.12 -5.70 5.39
C ALA A 337 12.16 -5.60 6.93
N GLU A 338 12.11 -6.71 7.66
CA GLU A 338 12.17 -6.72 9.13
C GLU A 338 13.53 -6.26 9.65
N GLU A 339 14.64 -6.70 9.05
CA GLU A 339 15.98 -6.27 9.45
C GLU A 339 16.20 -4.76 9.22
N LEU A 340 15.67 -4.20 8.12
CA LEU A 340 15.68 -2.76 7.88
C LEU A 340 14.84 -1.98 8.88
N VAL A 341 13.60 -2.43 9.16
CA VAL A 341 12.74 -1.80 10.17
C VAL A 341 13.41 -1.83 11.54
N ASN A 342 14.03 -2.95 11.91
CA ASN A 342 14.73 -3.08 13.19
C ASN A 342 15.92 -2.13 13.29
N ALA A 343 16.72 -2.00 12.23
CA ALA A 343 17.85 -1.06 12.19
C ALA A 343 17.38 0.39 12.33
N ALA A 344 16.40 0.82 11.52
CA ALA A 344 15.85 2.18 11.58
C ALA A 344 15.23 2.47 12.95
N LYS A 345 14.49 1.51 13.50
CA LYS A 345 13.85 1.64 14.82
C LYS A 345 14.87 1.79 15.94
N GLN A 346 16.02 1.12 15.87
CA GLN A 346 17.05 1.28 16.90
C GLN A 346 17.58 2.71 16.94
N ILE A 347 17.85 3.31 15.78
CA ILE A 347 18.27 4.71 15.68
C ILE A 347 17.13 5.65 16.09
N ALA A 348 15.91 5.42 15.60
CA ALA A 348 14.73 6.23 15.90
C ALA A 348 14.39 6.35 17.40
N LEU A 349 14.76 5.33 18.19
CA LEU A 349 14.51 5.29 19.64
C LEU A 349 15.68 5.82 20.48
N ASP A 350 16.85 6.07 19.87
CA ASP A 350 18.03 6.57 20.57
C ASP A 350 18.10 8.11 20.48
N PRO A 351 17.88 8.82 21.61
CA PRO A 351 17.93 10.28 21.64
C PRO A 351 19.36 10.84 21.46
N PHE A 352 20.39 9.99 21.44
CA PHE A 352 21.79 10.38 21.26
C PHE A 352 22.40 9.84 19.97
N ALA A 353 21.63 9.13 19.13
CA ALA A 353 22.13 8.63 17.87
C ALA A 353 22.43 9.76 16.87
N GLU A 354 23.39 9.51 16.01
CA GLU A 354 23.56 10.28 14.79
C GLU A 354 22.57 9.74 13.75
N SER A 355 21.89 10.64 13.04
CA SER A 355 20.88 10.28 12.06
C SER A 355 20.89 11.26 10.89
N PRO A 356 20.50 10.82 9.67
CA PRO A 356 20.31 11.71 8.54
C PRO A 356 19.40 12.91 8.86
N PHE A 357 18.31 12.70 9.60
CA PHE A 357 17.41 13.78 10.00
C PHE A 357 18.10 14.82 10.87
N MET A 358 18.87 14.38 11.87
CA MET A 358 19.64 15.27 12.74
C MET A 358 20.64 16.10 11.92
N GLU A 359 21.36 15.47 10.99
CA GLU A 359 22.31 16.14 10.10
C GLU A 359 21.63 17.26 9.29
N HIS A 360 20.54 16.95 8.60
CA HIS A 360 19.79 17.94 7.81
C HIS A 360 19.18 19.05 8.66
N ALA A 361 18.65 18.72 9.85
CA ALA A 361 18.10 19.70 10.76
C ALA A 361 19.16 20.73 11.19
N ILE A 362 20.40 20.28 11.45
CA ILE A 362 21.53 21.15 11.79
C ILE A 362 21.93 22.03 10.59
N GLU A 363 21.94 21.48 9.37
CA GLU A 363 22.22 22.23 8.14
C GLU A 363 21.21 23.36 7.90
N GLU A 364 19.94 23.13 8.28
CA GLU A 364 18.86 24.11 8.24
C GLU A 364 18.89 25.09 9.45
N GLY A 365 19.88 24.95 10.34
CA GLY A 365 20.08 25.84 11.49
C GLY A 365 19.18 25.52 12.70
N LEU A 366 18.59 24.33 12.75
CA LEU A 366 17.80 23.84 13.87
C LEU A 366 18.68 23.03 14.83
N ALA A 367 18.51 23.25 16.13
CA ALA A 367 19.15 22.39 17.13
C ALA A 367 18.38 21.06 17.22
N SER A 368 19.00 19.98 16.75
CA SER A 368 18.45 18.63 16.77
C SER A 368 19.54 17.64 17.20
N GLU A 369 19.15 16.61 17.94
CA GLU A 369 20.01 15.50 18.39
C GLU A 369 19.16 14.21 18.39
N GLY A 370 19.79 13.06 18.12
CA GLY A 370 19.12 11.76 18.15
C GLY A 370 18.46 11.33 16.83
N GLY A 371 17.82 10.16 16.88
CA GLY A 371 16.93 9.69 15.80
C GLY A 371 15.56 10.37 15.82
N LYS A 372 14.83 10.26 14.70
CA LYS A 372 13.45 10.75 14.55
C LYS A 372 12.47 9.60 14.78
N LEU A 373 11.72 9.65 15.88
CA LEU A 373 10.68 8.66 16.15
C LEU A 373 9.47 8.85 15.22
N ASP A 374 9.35 7.97 14.22
CA ASP A 374 8.23 7.92 13.28
C ASP A 374 7.58 6.52 13.13
N ASP A 375 6.48 6.45 12.40
CA ASP A 375 6.00 5.22 11.78
C ASP A 375 7.04 4.78 10.73
N ILE A 376 7.48 3.51 10.80
CA ILE A 376 8.54 2.95 9.95
C ILE A 376 7.93 1.83 9.13
N SER A 377 7.90 2.05 7.82
CA SER A 377 7.29 1.14 6.86
C SER A 377 8.28 0.78 5.76
N VAL A 378 8.50 -0.53 5.54
CA VAL A 378 9.35 -1.05 4.46
C VAL A 378 8.59 -2.10 3.68
N VAL A 379 8.51 -1.93 2.36
CA VAL A 379 8.10 -2.98 1.41
C VAL A 379 9.29 -3.32 0.52
N ALA A 380 9.65 -4.61 0.48
CA ALA A 380 10.70 -5.14 -0.37
C ALA A 380 10.11 -6.02 -1.48
N GLY A 381 10.61 -5.87 -2.70
CA GLY A 381 10.26 -6.67 -3.86
C GLY A 381 11.51 -7.16 -4.59
N LEU A 382 11.74 -8.47 -4.59
CA LEU A 382 12.81 -9.12 -5.35
C LEU A 382 12.37 -9.30 -6.80
N CYS A 383 13.09 -8.70 -7.75
CA CYS A 383 12.78 -8.82 -9.17
C CYS A 383 13.14 -10.22 -9.69
N ARG A 384 12.13 -10.96 -10.18
CA ARG A 384 12.26 -12.31 -10.73
C ARG A 384 11.64 -12.44 -12.10
N ARG A 385 12.15 -13.36 -12.90
CA ARG A 385 11.49 -13.82 -14.12
C ARG A 385 10.37 -14.79 -13.80
N ASN A 386 9.22 -14.59 -14.43
CA ASN A 386 8.13 -15.56 -14.38
C ASN A 386 8.49 -16.82 -15.17
N ALA A 387 8.17 -17.99 -14.61
CA ALA A 387 8.24 -19.23 -15.35
C ALA A 387 7.31 -19.16 -16.57
N LYS A 388 7.82 -19.60 -17.73
CA LYS A 388 7.11 -19.59 -19.02
C LYS A 388 5.79 -20.38 -18.96
#